data_AF-A0A925D376-F1
#
_entry.id   AF-A0A925D376-F1
#
_cell.length_a   1.000
_cell.length_b   1.000
_cell.length_c   1.000
_cell.angle_alpha   90.00
_cell.angle_beta   90.00
_cell.angle_gamma   90.00
#
_symmetry.space_group_name_H-M   'P 1'
#
loop_
_entity.id
_entity.type
_entity.pdbx_description
1 polymer ?
#
loop_
_entity_poly.entity_id
_entity_poly.type
_entity_poly.pdbx_seq_one_letter_code
_entity_poly.pdbx_strand_id
1 'polypeptide(L)'
;MKRATEKDHIRILNHSFEPPHVSKFLVSTLPAVAPELIPHRIKGRLQHLLQREMPNAFRRNYSLRSIGSTKRDKVEAYLASQLEHHPMADERVQKRLAEYQICEPQVDLSHERQTSHAIYWYNLHLVFVMRDRDMRLDHGELSALREMIRGAARAKGHLLSRAAILPDHVHLTLGCNLEESPEVVALSFMNNICFALGMKPVFQYSYWVGTFGEYDLGAVK
;
A
#
# COMPACT_ATOMS: atom_id res chain seq x y z
N MET A 1 -18.51 14.73 14.36
CA MET A 1 -17.99 13.78 13.35
C MET A 1 -16.48 13.58 13.45
N LYS A 2 -15.63 14.60 13.17
CA LYS A 2 -14.16 14.47 13.16
C LYS A 2 -13.56 13.83 14.43
N ARG A 3 -13.83 14.40 15.61
CA ARG A 3 -13.37 13.84 16.91
C ARG A 3 -13.87 12.41 17.20
N ALA A 4 -15.00 12.03 16.62
CA ALA A 4 -15.62 10.73 16.89
C ALA A 4 -14.97 9.60 16.07
N THR A 5 -14.47 9.89 14.87
CA THR A 5 -13.77 8.91 14.02
C THR A 5 -12.29 8.77 14.39
N GLU A 6 -11.69 9.79 15.02
CA GLU A 6 -10.29 9.73 15.48
C GLU A 6 -10.05 8.61 16.50
N LYS A 7 -11.06 8.22 17.29
CA LYS A 7 -11.01 7.06 18.19
C LYS A 7 -10.80 5.72 17.45
N ASP A 8 -11.22 5.66 16.18
CA ASP A 8 -10.99 4.51 15.31
C ASP A 8 -9.72 4.69 14.46
N HIS A 9 -8.86 5.65 14.81
CA HIS A 9 -7.68 6.04 14.03
C HIS A 9 -7.99 6.53 12.61
N ILE A 10 -9.18 7.12 12.43
CA ILE A 10 -9.66 7.68 11.16
C ILE A 10 -9.83 9.20 11.33
N ARG A 11 -8.93 9.97 10.72
CA ARG A 11 -8.95 11.43 10.74
C ARG A 11 -9.54 11.98 9.45
N ILE A 12 -10.69 12.65 9.55
CA ILE A 12 -11.30 13.34 8.40
C ILE A 12 -10.59 14.67 8.18
N LEU A 13 -9.88 14.79 7.06
CA LEU A 13 -9.15 15.99 6.65
C LEU A 13 -10.11 16.98 5.98
N ASN A 14 -10.83 16.52 4.96
CA ASN A 14 -11.78 17.32 4.19
C ASN A 14 -13.09 16.54 3.96
N HIS A 15 -14.19 17.27 3.79
CA HIS A 15 -15.48 16.73 3.39
C HIS A 15 -16.21 17.74 2.52
N SER A 16 -16.67 17.30 1.35
CA SER A 16 -17.50 18.09 0.44
C SER A 16 -18.70 17.28 -0.05
N PHE A 17 -19.75 17.99 -0.43
CA PHE A 17 -20.87 17.41 -1.16
C PHE A 17 -20.73 17.78 -2.64
N GLU A 18 -20.65 16.77 -3.50
CA GLU A 18 -20.65 16.91 -4.94
C GLU A 18 -22.04 16.59 -5.50
N PRO A 19 -22.61 17.41 -6.39
CA PRO A 19 -23.89 17.11 -7.03
C PRO A 19 -23.80 15.90 -7.99
N PRO A 20 -24.89 15.14 -8.17
CA PRO A 20 -26.10 15.09 -7.34
C PRO A 20 -25.95 13.97 -6.29
N HIS A 21 -25.76 14.34 -5.02
CA HIS A 21 -25.81 13.44 -3.85
C HIS A 21 -24.58 12.56 -3.57
N VAL A 22 -23.37 13.06 -3.85
CA VAL A 22 -22.12 12.38 -3.48
C VAL A 22 -21.47 13.10 -2.30
N SER A 23 -21.22 12.37 -1.20
CA SER A 23 -20.36 12.86 -0.12
C SER A 23 -18.94 12.38 -0.34
N LYS A 24 -18.00 13.30 -0.51
CA LYS A 24 -16.58 13.01 -0.73
C LYS A 24 -15.79 13.33 0.53
N PHE A 25 -15.03 12.35 1.00
CA PHE A 25 -14.19 12.49 2.19
C PHE A 25 -12.72 12.32 1.82
N LEU A 26 -11.89 13.25 2.29
CA LEU A 26 -10.45 13.05 2.38
C LEU A 26 -10.13 12.61 3.81
N VAL A 27 -9.48 11.46 3.93
CA VAL A 27 -9.23 10.80 5.21
C VAL A 27 -7.77 10.43 5.30
N SER A 28 -7.19 10.60 6.50
CA SER A 28 -5.90 10.04 6.88
C SER A 28 -6.14 9.01 7.98
N THR A 29 -5.50 7.85 7.86
CA THR A 29 -5.63 6.75 8.83
C THR A 29 -4.27 6.32 9.36
N LEU A 30 -4.25 5.66 10.52
CA LEU A 30 -3.08 4.90 10.92
C LEU A 30 -2.97 3.60 10.10
N PRO A 31 -1.75 3.03 9.96
CA PRO A 31 -1.52 1.78 9.23
C PRO A 31 -2.30 0.56 9.75
N ALA A 32 -2.78 0.59 10.99
CA ALA A 32 -3.58 -0.49 11.57
C ALA A 32 -5.03 -0.54 11.06
N VAL A 33 -5.51 0.49 10.37
CA VAL A 33 -6.90 0.58 9.90
C VAL A 33 -7.07 -0.05 8.52
N ALA A 34 -7.92 -1.06 8.42
CA ALA A 34 -8.34 -1.62 7.12
C ALA A 34 -9.21 -0.61 6.33
N PRO A 35 -8.97 -0.43 5.02
CA PRO A 35 -9.74 0.51 4.19
C PRO A 35 -11.26 0.32 4.24
N GLU A 36 -11.75 -0.92 4.32
CA GLU A 36 -13.20 -1.19 4.40
C GLU A 36 -13.88 -0.58 5.62
N LEU A 37 -13.12 -0.38 6.72
CA LEU A 37 -13.67 0.17 7.96
C LEU A 37 -13.95 1.66 7.80
N ILE A 38 -13.21 2.37 6.95
CA ILE A 38 -13.36 3.81 6.73
C ILE A 38 -14.80 4.20 6.38
N PRO A 39 -15.40 3.69 5.28
CA PRO A 39 -16.78 4.01 4.94
C PRO A 39 -17.77 3.50 5.99
N HIS A 40 -17.56 2.33 6.62
CA HIS A 40 -18.45 1.83 7.67
C HIS A 40 -18.52 2.80 8.86
N ARG A 41 -17.36 3.28 9.31
CA ARG A 41 -17.22 4.19 10.45
C ARG A 41 -17.73 5.60 10.15
N ILE A 42 -17.52 6.10 8.93
CA ILE A 42 -18.00 7.42 8.52
C ILE A 42 -19.50 7.40 8.26
N LYS A 43 -19.98 6.47 7.41
CA LYS A 43 -21.40 6.37 7.03
C LYS A 43 -22.29 6.07 8.23
N GLY A 44 -21.90 5.14 9.10
CA GLY A 44 -22.69 4.82 10.29
C GLY A 44 -22.90 6.04 11.21
N ARG A 45 -21.85 6.83 11.42
CA ARG A 45 -21.94 8.06 12.23
C ARG A 45 -22.76 9.16 11.55
N LEU A 46 -22.59 9.34 10.25
CA LEU A 46 -23.40 10.30 9.49
C LEU A 46 -24.87 9.90 9.46
N GLN A 47 -25.17 8.62 9.24
CA GLN A 47 -26.52 8.10 9.26
C GLN A 47 -27.17 8.35 10.62
N HIS A 48 -26.45 8.14 11.73
CA HIS A 48 -26.97 8.45 13.06
C HIS A 48 -27.32 9.94 13.25
N LEU A 49 -26.52 10.85 12.67
CA LEU A 49 -26.80 12.29 12.73
C LEU A 49 -27.99 12.68 11.85
N LEU A 50 -28.14 12.04 10.69
CA LEU A 50 -29.14 12.39 9.69
C LEU A 50 -30.45 11.62 9.85
N GLN A 51 -30.49 10.54 10.64
CA GLN A 51 -31.60 9.58 10.65
C GLN A 51 -32.99 10.19 10.91
N ARG A 52 -33.07 11.32 11.62
CA ARG A 52 -34.34 12.01 11.91
C ARG A 52 -34.93 12.69 10.68
N GLU A 53 -34.08 13.20 9.80
CA GLU A 53 -34.48 13.93 8.59
C GLU A 53 -34.41 13.03 7.34
N MET A 54 -33.42 12.13 7.32
CA MET A 54 -33.13 11.21 6.23
C MET A 54 -32.82 9.79 6.77
N PRO A 55 -33.85 8.97 7.02
CA PRO A 55 -33.69 7.63 7.59
C PRO A 55 -32.80 6.68 6.78
N ASN A 56 -32.71 6.89 5.46
CA ASN A 56 -31.90 6.11 4.52
C ASN A 56 -30.99 7.04 3.70
N ALA A 57 -30.15 7.83 4.37
CA ALA A 57 -29.34 8.86 3.74
C ALA A 57 -28.25 8.31 2.81
N PHE A 58 -27.79 7.08 3.04
CA PHE A 58 -26.68 6.48 2.30
C PHE A 58 -27.06 5.18 1.60
N ARG A 59 -26.63 5.04 0.35
CA ARG A 59 -26.63 3.76 -0.37
C ARG A 59 -25.57 2.82 0.21
N ARG A 60 -25.70 1.51 -0.01
CA ARG A 60 -24.72 0.50 0.44
C ARG A 60 -23.35 0.70 -0.23
N ASN A 61 -23.35 1.02 -1.52
CA ASN A 61 -22.13 1.11 -2.32
C ASN A 61 -21.27 2.32 -1.96
N TYR A 62 -19.96 2.22 -2.20
CA TYR A 62 -19.01 3.32 -2.05
C TYR A 62 -17.84 3.19 -3.04
N SER A 63 -17.07 4.27 -3.19
CA SER A 63 -15.78 4.22 -3.88
C SER A 63 -14.66 4.62 -2.93
N LEU A 64 -13.49 3.99 -3.07
CA LEU A 64 -12.30 4.27 -2.26
C LEU A 64 -11.07 4.43 -3.16
N ARG A 65 -10.29 5.49 -2.95
CA ARG A 65 -9.08 5.75 -3.73
C ARG A 65 -7.92 6.10 -2.81
N SER A 66 -6.82 5.36 -2.96
CA SER A 66 -5.52 5.73 -2.42
C SER A 66 -5.06 7.04 -3.03
N ILE A 67 -4.62 7.96 -2.17
CA ILE A 67 -3.99 9.22 -2.55
C ILE A 67 -2.68 9.31 -1.79
N GLY A 68 -1.62 9.75 -2.47
CA GLY A 68 -0.28 9.88 -1.90
C GLY A 68 0.28 11.28 -2.04
N SER A 69 1.44 11.52 -1.45
CA SER A 69 2.27 12.69 -1.76
C SER A 69 2.79 12.68 -3.20
N THR A 70 2.79 11.52 -3.84
CA THR A 70 3.35 11.28 -5.16
C THR A 70 2.39 10.41 -5.99
N LYS A 71 2.23 10.75 -7.27
CA LYS A 71 1.40 9.98 -8.23
C LYS A 71 2.03 8.62 -8.56
N ARG A 72 1.21 7.66 -8.98
CA ARG A 72 1.63 6.31 -9.39
C ARG A 72 2.82 6.31 -10.35
N ASP A 73 2.71 7.02 -11.49
CA ASP A 73 3.79 7.03 -12.50
C ASP A 73 5.13 7.48 -11.93
N LYS A 74 5.12 8.42 -10.97
CA LYS A 74 6.32 8.89 -10.30
C LYS A 74 6.88 7.85 -9.33
N VAL A 75 6.03 7.11 -8.60
CA VAL A 75 6.46 6.00 -7.73
C VAL A 75 7.03 4.86 -8.57
N GLU A 76 6.38 4.52 -9.68
CA GLU A 76 6.84 3.47 -10.58
C GLU A 76 8.16 3.84 -11.27
N ALA A 77 8.30 5.07 -11.77
CA ALA A 77 9.54 5.58 -12.34
C ALA A 77 10.67 5.65 -11.30
N TYR A 78 10.35 6.08 -10.08
CA TYR A 78 11.29 6.07 -8.96
C TYR A 78 11.82 4.66 -8.68
N LEU A 79 10.94 3.64 -8.64
CA LEU A 79 11.32 2.26 -8.43
C LEU A 79 12.09 1.65 -9.60
N ALA A 80 11.71 1.98 -10.83
CA ALA A 80 12.44 1.54 -12.02
C ALA A 80 13.89 2.05 -12.03
N SER A 81 14.12 3.26 -11.50
CA SER A 81 15.44 3.89 -11.43
C SER A 81 16.14 3.68 -10.09
N GLN A 82 15.57 2.93 -9.14
CA GLN A 82 16.14 2.83 -7.79
C GLN A 82 17.56 2.30 -7.76
N LEU A 83 17.86 1.28 -8.58
CA LEU A 83 19.21 0.73 -8.69
C LEU A 83 20.21 1.75 -9.25
N GLU A 84 19.78 2.69 -10.09
CA GLU A 84 20.66 3.72 -10.66
C GLU A 84 20.98 4.82 -9.64
N HIS A 85 20.04 5.11 -8.73
CA HIS A 85 20.23 6.07 -7.63
C HIS A 85 21.08 5.49 -6.48
N HIS A 86 21.25 4.17 -6.44
CA HIS A 86 22.09 3.46 -5.48
C HIS A 86 23.23 2.72 -6.19
N PRO A 87 24.20 3.44 -6.79
CA PRO A 87 25.30 2.80 -7.50
C PRO A 87 26.16 2.00 -6.52
N MET A 88 26.36 0.72 -6.83
CA MET A 88 27.28 -0.13 -6.08
C MET A 88 28.72 0.16 -6.50
N ALA A 89 29.63 0.11 -5.52
CA ALA A 89 31.06 0.24 -5.79
C ALA A 89 31.60 -0.88 -6.69
N ASP A 90 30.96 -2.06 -6.67
CA ASP A 90 31.27 -3.20 -7.54
C ASP A 90 30.14 -3.43 -8.56
N GLU A 91 30.46 -3.30 -9.85
CA GLU A 91 29.53 -3.53 -10.96
C GLU A 91 28.94 -4.96 -10.95
N ARG A 92 29.65 -5.95 -10.40
CA ARG A 92 29.15 -7.32 -10.29
C ARG A 92 27.99 -7.40 -9.31
N VAL A 93 28.06 -6.64 -8.21
CA VAL A 93 26.97 -6.53 -7.24
C VAL A 93 25.79 -5.79 -7.87
N GLN A 94 26.05 -4.72 -8.62
CA GLN A 94 25.03 -3.99 -9.36
C GLN A 94 24.26 -4.91 -10.32
N LYS A 95 24.99 -5.64 -11.19
CA LYS A 95 24.40 -6.58 -12.15
C LYS A 95 23.62 -7.68 -11.47
N ARG A 96 24.18 -8.25 -10.38
CA ARG A 96 23.49 -9.26 -9.59
C ARG A 96 22.17 -8.75 -9.04
N LEU A 97 22.12 -7.58 -8.42
CA LEU A 97 20.86 -7.02 -7.90
C LEU A 97 19.85 -6.75 -9.02
N ALA A 98 20.30 -6.28 -10.18
CA ALA A 98 19.43 -6.04 -11.33
C ALA A 98 18.64 -7.29 -11.76
N GLU A 99 19.25 -8.48 -11.71
CA GLU A 99 18.61 -9.75 -12.05
C GLU A 99 17.43 -10.12 -11.14
N TYR A 100 17.45 -9.64 -9.89
CA TYR A 100 16.43 -9.98 -8.90
C TYR A 100 15.28 -8.99 -8.80
N GLN A 101 15.38 -7.83 -9.44
CA GLN A 101 14.29 -6.86 -9.42
C GLN A 101 13.01 -7.49 -9.98
N ILE A 102 11.87 -7.11 -9.41
CA ILE A 102 10.57 -7.55 -9.90
C ILE A 102 9.94 -6.38 -10.64
N CYS A 103 9.56 -6.65 -11.89
CA CYS A 103 8.74 -5.78 -12.70
C CYS A 103 7.70 -6.65 -13.41
N GLU A 104 6.43 -6.44 -13.09
CA GLU A 104 5.29 -7.16 -13.67
C GLU A 104 4.51 -6.22 -14.59
N PRO A 105 4.93 -6.04 -15.86
CA PRO A 105 4.31 -5.07 -16.77
C PRO A 105 2.83 -5.35 -17.04
N GLN A 106 2.37 -6.59 -16.84
CA GLN A 106 0.97 -7.00 -16.95
C GLN A 106 0.10 -6.57 -15.76
N VAL A 107 0.70 -6.11 -14.65
CA VAL A 107 -0.04 -5.68 -13.46
C VAL A 107 -0.25 -4.17 -13.53
N ASP A 108 -1.47 -3.79 -13.87
CA ASP A 108 -1.89 -2.40 -13.94
C ASP A 108 -2.60 -1.97 -12.63
N LEU A 109 -1.95 -1.08 -11.88
CA LEU A 109 -2.48 -0.52 -10.62
C LEU A 109 -3.39 0.69 -10.83
N SER A 110 -3.58 1.15 -12.07
CA SER A 110 -4.48 2.25 -12.44
C SER A 110 -5.94 1.79 -12.59
N HIS A 111 -6.17 0.50 -12.81
CA HIS A 111 -7.51 -0.07 -12.95
C HIS A 111 -8.21 -0.29 -11.60
N GLU A 112 -9.52 -0.05 -11.57
CA GLU A 112 -10.32 -0.35 -10.40
C GLU A 112 -10.36 -1.84 -10.10
N ARG A 113 -10.47 -2.12 -8.80
CA ARG A 113 -10.90 -3.40 -8.29
C ARG A 113 -12.33 -3.26 -7.77
N GLN A 114 -13.07 -4.37 -7.79
CA GLN A 114 -14.49 -4.36 -7.42
C GLN A 114 -14.79 -5.44 -6.39
N THR A 115 -15.70 -5.11 -5.48
CA THR A 115 -16.41 -6.06 -4.62
C THR A 115 -17.91 -5.90 -4.86
N SER A 116 -18.75 -6.68 -4.18
CA SER A 116 -20.21 -6.52 -4.22
C SER A 116 -20.69 -5.13 -3.74
N HIS A 117 -19.86 -4.36 -3.04
CA HIS A 117 -20.24 -3.09 -2.40
C HIS A 117 -19.27 -1.94 -2.68
N ALA A 118 -18.14 -2.18 -3.35
CA ALA A 118 -17.10 -1.18 -3.52
C ALA A 118 -16.48 -1.23 -4.92
N ILE A 119 -16.15 -0.04 -5.43
CA ILE A 119 -15.15 0.12 -6.48
C ILE A 119 -13.95 0.83 -5.85
N TYR A 120 -12.74 0.27 -5.97
CA TYR A 120 -11.61 0.76 -5.21
C TYR A 120 -10.27 0.69 -5.93
N TRP A 121 -9.39 1.60 -5.52
CA TRP A 121 -7.97 1.65 -5.85
C TRP A 121 -7.22 1.70 -4.53
N TYR A 122 -6.76 0.57 -4.05
CA TYR A 122 -6.03 0.48 -2.79
C TYR A 122 -4.61 0.01 -3.05
N ASN A 123 -3.75 0.98 -3.38
CA ASN A 123 -2.35 0.73 -3.70
C ASN A 123 -1.46 1.20 -2.54
N LEU A 124 -0.46 0.39 -2.22
CA LEU A 124 0.52 0.60 -1.16
C LEU A 124 1.94 0.55 -1.71
N HIS A 125 2.76 1.52 -1.31
CA HIS A 125 4.21 1.48 -1.42
C HIS A 125 4.77 1.13 -0.05
N LEU A 126 5.42 -0.03 0.04
CA LEU A 126 6.05 -0.53 1.26
C LEU A 126 7.55 -0.40 1.17
N VAL A 127 8.20 -0.07 2.28
CA VAL A 127 9.66 -0.11 2.41
C VAL A 127 10.05 -0.85 3.67
N PHE A 128 10.93 -1.83 3.52
CA PHE A 128 11.50 -2.60 4.62
C PHE A 128 13.00 -2.35 4.66
N VAL A 129 13.50 -1.82 5.77
CA VAL A 129 14.93 -1.56 5.95
C VAL A 129 15.57 -2.79 6.57
N MET A 130 16.68 -3.25 5.98
CA MET A 130 17.45 -4.37 6.50
C MET A 130 18.15 -3.97 7.79
N ARG A 131 18.20 -4.90 8.74
CA ARG A 131 18.90 -4.72 9.99
C ARG A 131 20.39 -4.52 9.71
N ASP A 132 21.01 -3.59 10.43
CA ASP A 132 22.43 -3.23 10.31
C ASP A 132 22.85 -2.70 8.92
N ARG A 133 21.90 -2.52 7.98
CA ARG A 133 22.12 -2.08 6.58
C ARG A 133 23.21 -2.89 5.84
N ASP A 134 23.51 -4.09 6.30
CA ASP A 134 24.55 -4.96 5.76
C ASP A 134 23.88 -6.17 5.08
N MET A 135 23.69 -6.10 3.76
CA MET A 135 23.40 -7.30 2.99
C MET A 135 24.66 -7.88 2.37
N ARG A 136 25.11 -8.96 2.99
CA ARG A 136 25.85 -10.02 2.28
C ARG A 136 24.89 -11.08 1.78
N LEU A 137 23.79 -10.71 1.11
CA LEU A 137 22.94 -11.74 0.49
C LEU A 137 23.67 -12.36 -0.69
N ASP A 138 23.72 -13.69 -0.68
CA ASP A 138 24.20 -14.45 -1.81
C ASP A 138 23.10 -14.66 -2.88
N HIS A 139 23.45 -15.35 -3.95
CA HIS A 139 22.52 -15.66 -5.05
C HIS A 139 21.31 -16.48 -4.58
N GLY A 140 21.52 -17.41 -3.64
CA GLY A 140 20.46 -18.25 -3.09
C GLY A 140 19.47 -17.45 -2.25
N GLU A 141 19.98 -16.58 -1.37
CA GLU A 141 19.16 -15.71 -0.54
C GLU A 141 18.37 -14.67 -1.36
N LEU A 142 18.99 -14.05 -2.37
CA LEU A 142 18.31 -13.13 -3.29
C LEU A 142 17.20 -13.82 -4.10
N SER A 143 17.48 -15.04 -4.57
CA SER A 143 16.49 -15.86 -5.29
C SER A 143 15.31 -16.23 -4.38
N ALA A 144 15.60 -16.71 -3.17
CA ALA A 144 14.58 -17.05 -2.17
C ALA A 144 13.71 -15.84 -1.81
N LEU A 145 14.32 -14.68 -1.59
CA LEU A 145 13.59 -13.43 -1.30
C LEU A 145 12.66 -13.04 -2.46
N ARG A 146 13.16 -13.06 -3.70
CA ARG A 146 12.37 -12.71 -4.90
C ARG A 146 11.18 -13.66 -5.08
N GLU A 147 11.42 -14.96 -5.02
CA GLU A 147 10.37 -15.96 -5.20
C GLU A 147 9.36 -15.92 -4.05
N MET A 148 9.81 -15.62 -2.83
CA MET A 148 8.92 -15.43 -1.69
C MET A 148 8.02 -14.20 -1.85
N ILE A 149 8.55 -13.07 -2.31
CA ILE A 149 7.74 -11.87 -2.58
C ILE A 149 6.65 -12.20 -3.62
N ARG A 150 7.01 -12.84 -4.73
CA ARG A 150 6.05 -13.26 -5.76
C ARG A 150 5.03 -14.27 -5.21
N GLY A 151 5.49 -15.25 -4.44
CA GLY A 151 4.66 -16.28 -3.83
C GLY A 151 3.65 -15.70 -2.83
N ALA A 152 4.11 -14.83 -1.92
CA ALA A 152 3.27 -14.17 -0.94
C ALA A 152 2.21 -13.28 -1.61
N ALA A 153 2.58 -12.52 -2.64
CA ALA A 153 1.64 -11.70 -3.39
C ALA A 153 0.55 -12.56 -4.04
N ARG A 154 0.93 -13.65 -4.73
CA ARG A 154 -0.04 -14.58 -5.33
C ARG A 154 -0.96 -15.23 -4.31
N ALA A 155 -0.41 -15.74 -3.21
CA ALA A 155 -1.17 -16.43 -2.17
C ALA A 155 -2.24 -15.54 -1.51
N LYS A 156 -2.01 -14.21 -1.51
CA LYS A 156 -2.93 -13.22 -0.92
C LYS A 156 -3.81 -12.50 -1.95
N GLY A 157 -3.64 -12.79 -3.24
CA GLY A 157 -4.32 -12.04 -4.30
C GLY A 157 -3.90 -10.57 -4.38
N HIS A 158 -2.67 -10.24 -3.97
CA HIS A 158 -2.11 -8.90 -4.12
C HIS A 158 -1.61 -8.71 -5.54
N LEU A 159 -1.90 -7.53 -6.09
CA LEU A 159 -1.40 -7.11 -7.40
C LEU A 159 0.01 -6.55 -7.26
N LEU A 160 1.02 -7.41 -7.20
CA LEU A 160 2.42 -6.97 -7.15
C LEU A 160 2.83 -6.40 -8.50
N SER A 161 3.14 -5.10 -8.55
CA SER A 161 3.61 -4.43 -9.77
C SER A 161 5.15 -4.41 -9.83
N ARG A 162 5.80 -3.97 -8.76
CA ARG A 162 7.26 -3.89 -8.69
C ARG A 162 7.79 -4.27 -7.32
N ALA A 163 8.99 -4.83 -7.31
CA ALA A 163 9.82 -4.90 -6.11
C ALA A 163 11.24 -4.43 -6.45
N ALA A 164 11.70 -3.41 -5.73
CA ALA A 164 13.10 -3.00 -5.80
C ALA A 164 13.85 -3.64 -4.64
N ILE A 165 14.81 -4.52 -4.94
CA ILE A 165 15.62 -5.23 -3.93
C ILE A 165 16.99 -4.57 -3.91
N LEU A 166 17.30 -3.87 -2.83
CA LEU A 166 18.53 -3.10 -2.64
C LEU A 166 19.34 -3.69 -1.47
N PRO A 167 20.62 -3.33 -1.32
CA PRO A 167 21.48 -3.88 -0.26
C PRO A 167 21.02 -3.57 1.16
N ASP A 168 20.34 -2.46 1.40
CA ASP A 168 19.96 -2.07 2.76
C ASP A 168 18.44 -1.96 2.93
N HIS A 169 17.66 -2.16 1.87
CA HIS A 169 16.21 -2.12 1.95
C HIS A 169 15.51 -2.78 0.75
N VAL A 170 14.22 -3.05 0.92
CA VAL A 170 13.33 -3.56 -0.12
C VAL A 170 12.16 -2.61 -0.26
N HIS A 171 11.84 -2.22 -1.49
CA HIS A 171 10.59 -1.53 -1.81
C HIS A 171 9.62 -2.45 -2.52
N LEU A 172 8.32 -2.35 -2.21
CA LEU A 172 7.26 -3.05 -2.92
C LEU A 172 6.15 -2.07 -3.34
N THR A 173 5.61 -2.23 -4.54
CA THR A 173 4.36 -1.58 -4.96
C THR A 173 3.30 -2.59 -5.32
N LEU A 174 2.15 -2.47 -4.67
CA LEU A 174 1.11 -3.47 -4.72
C LEU A 174 -0.29 -2.90 -4.59
N GLY A 175 -1.24 -3.49 -5.32
CA GLY A 175 -2.68 -3.34 -5.07
C GLY A 175 -3.17 -4.41 -4.08
N CYS A 176 -3.83 -3.99 -3.00
CA CYS A 176 -4.19 -4.85 -1.86
C CYS A 176 -5.70 -5.00 -1.69
N ASN A 177 -6.15 -5.96 -0.86
CA ASN A 177 -7.57 -6.17 -0.56
C ASN A 177 -8.06 -5.18 0.51
N LEU A 178 -9.35 -4.83 0.51
CA LEU A 178 -9.90 -3.76 1.37
C LEU A 178 -9.98 -4.16 2.85
N GLU A 179 -10.00 -5.46 3.12
CA GLU A 179 -10.07 -6.07 4.45
C GLU A 179 -8.69 -6.04 5.15
N GLU A 180 -7.61 -5.82 4.40
CA GLU A 180 -6.25 -5.84 4.91
C GLU A 180 -5.77 -4.42 5.22
N SER A 181 -5.45 -4.17 6.50
CA SER A 181 -4.78 -2.93 6.88
C SER A 181 -3.36 -2.86 6.30
N PRO A 182 -2.81 -1.66 6.05
CA PRO A 182 -1.44 -1.51 5.60
C PRO A 182 -0.41 -2.25 6.48
N GLU A 183 -0.63 -2.27 7.80
CA GLU A 183 0.17 -2.99 8.78
C GLU A 183 0.14 -4.51 8.56
N VAL A 184 -1.06 -5.10 8.40
CA VAL A 184 -1.21 -6.54 8.15
C VAL A 184 -0.49 -6.95 6.86
N VAL A 185 -0.61 -6.14 5.80
CA VAL A 185 0.12 -6.38 4.55
C VAL A 185 1.63 -6.32 4.77
N ALA A 186 2.13 -5.25 5.39
CA ALA A 186 3.55 -5.05 5.64
C ALA A 186 4.17 -6.18 6.47
N LEU A 187 3.57 -6.48 7.63
CA LEU A 187 4.03 -7.54 8.52
C LEU A 187 3.99 -8.90 7.82
N SER A 188 2.99 -9.15 6.98
CA SER A 188 2.93 -10.41 6.27
C SER A 188 4.08 -10.59 5.28
N PHE A 189 4.44 -9.57 4.51
CA PHE A 189 5.61 -9.67 3.60
C PHE A 189 6.90 -9.81 4.39
N MET A 190 7.10 -9.00 5.43
CA MET A 190 8.28 -9.10 6.30
C MET A 190 8.44 -10.51 6.87
N ASN A 191 7.37 -11.09 7.43
CA ASN A 191 7.40 -12.44 8.02
C ASN A 191 7.68 -13.54 6.98
N ASN A 192 7.07 -13.45 5.79
CA ASN A 192 7.31 -14.44 4.74
C ASN A 192 8.75 -14.38 4.23
N ILE A 193 9.30 -13.19 4.05
CA ILE A 193 10.70 -13.00 3.63
C ILE A 193 11.65 -13.51 4.72
N CYS A 194 11.44 -13.17 5.99
CA CYS A 194 12.23 -13.70 7.10
C CYS A 194 12.20 -15.24 7.12
N PHE A 195 11.02 -15.85 6.87
CA PHE A 195 10.89 -17.30 6.74
C PHE A 195 11.74 -17.86 5.60
N ALA A 196 11.66 -17.27 4.40
CA ALA A 196 12.46 -17.67 3.23
C ALA A 196 13.98 -17.58 3.48
N LEU A 197 14.40 -16.66 4.35
CA LEU A 197 15.79 -16.44 4.74
C LEU A 197 16.19 -17.20 6.02
N GLY A 198 15.45 -18.25 6.36
CA GLY A 198 15.80 -19.16 7.47
C GLY A 198 15.40 -18.65 8.85
N MET A 199 14.28 -17.91 8.95
CA MET A 199 13.74 -17.35 10.20
C MET A 199 14.68 -16.34 10.88
N LYS A 200 15.55 -15.70 10.10
CA LYS A 200 16.47 -14.65 10.60
C LYS A 200 15.72 -13.31 10.73
N PRO A 201 15.99 -12.48 11.75
CA PRO A 201 15.44 -11.13 11.87
C PRO A 201 16.16 -10.16 10.92
N VAL A 202 15.94 -10.32 9.62
CA VAL A 202 16.67 -9.58 8.57
C VAL A 202 16.26 -8.12 8.45
N PHE A 203 15.08 -7.74 8.92
CA PHE A 203 14.58 -6.37 8.88
C PHE A 203 14.65 -5.70 10.24
N GLN A 204 14.74 -4.37 10.23
CA GLN A 204 14.40 -3.56 11.40
C GLN A 204 12.94 -3.84 11.81
N TYR A 205 12.61 -3.71 13.09
CA TYR A 205 11.25 -3.85 13.60
C TYR A 205 10.39 -2.62 13.30
N SER A 206 10.39 -2.22 12.04
CA SER A 206 9.71 -1.06 11.50
C SER A 206 9.52 -1.25 10.00
N TYR A 207 8.49 -0.61 9.47
CA TYR A 207 8.27 -0.49 8.04
C TYR A 207 7.83 0.94 7.75
N TRP A 208 8.06 1.37 6.52
CA TRP A 208 7.37 2.54 5.98
C TRP A 208 6.26 2.07 5.04
N VAL A 209 5.13 2.78 5.08
CA VAL A 209 4.03 2.56 4.15
C VAL A 209 3.41 3.88 3.72
N GLY A 210 3.17 4.02 2.43
CA GLY A 210 2.44 5.13 1.84
C GLY A 210 1.40 4.64 0.85
N THR A 211 0.23 5.27 0.84
CA THR A 211 -0.75 5.10 -0.24
C THR A 211 -0.33 5.91 -1.45
N PHE A 212 -0.61 5.39 -2.65
CA PHE A 212 -0.42 6.13 -3.90
C PHE A 212 -1.55 5.80 -4.89
N GLY A 213 -1.70 6.61 -5.92
CA GLY A 213 -2.68 6.39 -6.98
C GLY A 213 -2.50 7.38 -8.12
N GLU A 214 -3.50 7.48 -8.99
CA GLU A 214 -3.52 8.41 -10.13
C GLU A 214 -3.43 9.88 -9.72
N TYR A 215 -3.91 10.17 -8.51
CA TYR A 215 -3.99 11.52 -7.98
C TYR A 215 -3.05 11.70 -6.78
N ASP A 216 -2.49 12.90 -6.66
CA ASP A 216 -1.79 13.35 -5.47
C ASP A 216 -2.71 14.19 -4.58
N LEU A 217 -2.21 14.59 -3.40
CA LEU A 217 -2.95 15.45 -2.47
C LEU A 217 -3.36 16.81 -3.05
N GLY A 218 -2.77 17.25 -4.18
CA GLY A 218 -3.14 18.47 -4.88
C GLY A 218 -4.50 18.36 -5.58
N ALA A 219 -4.92 17.15 -5.97
CA ALA A 219 -6.18 16.92 -6.67
C ALA A 219 -7.44 16.98 -5.76
N VAL A 220 -7.25 17.08 -4.45
CA VAL A 220 -8.34 17.06 -3.45
C VAL A 220 -8.46 18.40 -2.70
N LYS A 221 -7.65 19.38 -3.07
CA LYS A 221 -7.71 20.76 -2.54
C LYS A 221 -8.54 21.66 -3.43
#